data_AF-A0A7T6YZP8-F1
#
_entry.id   AF-A0A7T6YZP8-F1
#
_cell.length_a   1.000
_cell.length_b   1.000
_cell.length_c   1.000
_cell.angle_alpha   90.00
_cell.angle_beta   90.00
_cell.angle_gamma   90.00
#
_symmetry.space_group_name_H-M   'P 1'
#
loop_
_entity.id
_entity.type
_entity.pdbx_description
1 polymer ?
#
loop_
_entity_poly.entity_id
_entity_poly.type
_entity_poly.pdbx_seq_one_letter_code
_entity_poly.pdbx_strand_id
1 'polypeptide(L)' 'MAKKQKIRKREEARLYQLIDRQKQKYFRQKSLLERSIDPSEDVRLQLKMEEAKYRFLLREARLLNERTKL' A
#
# COMPACT_ATOMS: atom_id res chain seq x y z
N MET A 1 -22.79 -20.24 -2.34
CA MET A 1 -22.08 -19.47 -3.40
C MET A 1 -22.07 -17.95 -3.13
N ALA A 2 -23.22 -17.29 -2.93
CA ALA A 2 -23.32 -15.82 -2.76
C ALA A 2 -22.53 -15.22 -1.57
N LYS A 3 -22.51 -15.91 -0.41
CA LYS A 3 -21.76 -15.45 0.78
C LYS A 3 -20.25 -15.34 0.53
N LYS A 4 -19.67 -16.32 -0.17
CA LYS A 4 -18.24 -16.35 -0.53
C LYS A 4 -17.88 -15.21 -1.47
N GLN A 5 -18.71 -14.94 -2.48
CA GLN A 5 -18.51 -13.83 -3.41
C GLN A 5 -18.61 -12.48 -2.69
N LYS A 6 -19.55 -12.32 -1.77
CA LYS A 6 -19.72 -11.10 -0.95
C LYS A 6 -18.49 -10.84 -0.08
N ILE A 7 -17.94 -11.87 0.57
CA ILE A 7 -16.71 -11.77 1.36
C ILE A 7 -15.54 -11.37 0.47
N ARG A 8 -15.37 -12.00 -0.69
CA ARG A 8 -14.29 -11.67 -1.63
C ARG A 8 -14.33 -10.19 -2.05
N LYS A 9 -15.50 -9.68 -2.46
CA LYS A 9 -15.66 -8.26 -2.83
C LYS A 9 -15.34 -7.31 -1.67
N ARG A 10 -15.68 -7.70 -0.44
CA ARG A 10 -15.36 -6.90 0.76
C ARG A 10 -13.86 -6.84 1.02
N GLU A 11 -13.16 -7.97 0.94
CA GLU A 11 -11.71 -7.99 1.14
C GLU A 11 -10.95 -7.29 0.01
N GLU A 12 -11.44 -7.39 -1.22
CA GLU A 12 -10.93 -6.62 -2.35
C GLU A 12 -11.06 -5.10 -2.11
N ALA A 13 -12.25 -4.64 -1.69
CA ALA A 13 -12.44 -3.23 -1.34
C ALA A 13 -11.52 -2.79 -0.18
N ARG A 14 -11.30 -3.66 0.82
CA ARG A 14 -10.35 -3.40 1.91
C ARG A 14 -8.91 -3.30 1.41
N LEU A 15 -8.49 -4.16 0.48
CA LEU A 15 -7.15 -4.08 -0.13
C LEU A 15 -6.93 -2.74 -0.82
N TYR A 16 -7.88 -2.29 -1.63
CA TYR A 16 -7.78 -0.98 -2.29
C TYR A 16 -7.75 0.19 -1.29
N GLN A 17 -8.54 0.12 -0.21
CA GLN A 17 -8.47 1.11 0.87
C GLN A 17 -7.12 1.11 1.60
N LEU A 18 -6.53 -0.06 1.82
CA LEU A 18 -5.19 -0.18 2.42
C LEU A 18 -4.12 0.42 1.50
N ILE A 19 -4.20 0.16 0.19
CA ILE A 19 -3.30 0.73 -0.81
C ILE A 19 -3.35 2.26 -0.76
N ASP A 20 -4.55 2.85 -0.75
CA ASP A 20 -4.69 4.31 -0.76
C ASP A 20 -4.15 4.95 0.52
N ARG A 21 -4.45 4.37 1.70
CA ARG A 21 -3.90 4.83 2.97
C ARG A 21 -2.38 4.72 3.02
N GLN A 22 -1.83 3.60 2.55
CA GLN A 22 -0.38 3.38 2.54
C GLN A 22 0.32 4.31 1.54
N LYS A 23 -0.31 4.57 0.38
CA LYS A 23 0.12 5.58 -0.60
C LYS A 23 0.22 6.95 0.07
N GLN A 24 -0.87 7.44 0.66
CA GLN A 24 -0.90 8.75 1.32
C GLN A 24 0.18 8.86 2.40
N LYS A 25 0.35 7.82 3.22
CA LYS A 25 1.39 7.77 4.26
C LYS A 25 2.80 7.88 3.67
N TYR A 26 3.13 7.06 2.68
CA TYR A 26 4.43 7.08 2.01
C TYR A 26 4.70 8.44 1.38
N PHE A 27 3.77 8.98 0.58
CA PHE A 27 3.97 10.25 -0.11
C PHE A 27 4.09 11.43 0.87
N ARG A 28 3.31 11.44 1.96
CA ARG A 28 3.44 12.45 3.02
C ARG A 28 4.83 12.40 3.65
N GLN A 29 5.28 11.22 4.09
CA GLN A 29 6.61 11.07 4.70
C GLN A 29 7.74 11.42 3.73
N LYS A 30 7.61 11.02 2.45
CA LYS A 30 8.56 11.36 1.40
C LYS A 30 8.68 12.87 1.23
N SER A 31 7.55 13.57 1.11
CA SER A 31 7.53 15.03 0.93
C SER A 31 8.13 15.80 2.12
N LEU A 32 8.00 15.26 3.34
CA LEU A 32 8.61 15.85 4.54
C LEU A 32 10.13 15.64 4.50
N LEU A 33 10.59 14.43 4.17
CA LEU A 33 12.01 14.10 4.12
C LEU A 33 12.74 14.86 3.00
N GLU A 34 12.12 15.07 1.85
CA GLU A 34 12.67 15.87 0.74
C GLU A 34 12.88 17.35 1.11
N ARG A 35 12.14 17.86 2.11
CA ARG A 35 12.27 19.23 2.62
C ARG A 35 13.22 19.32 3.82
N SER A 36 13.71 18.19 4.33
CA SER A 36 14.61 18.15 5.48
C SER A 36 16.04 18.42 5.05
N ILE A 37 16.73 19.30 5.79
CA ILE A 37 18.14 19.66 5.54
C ILE A 37 19.08 18.51 5.92
N ASP A 38 18.82 17.84 7.05
CA ASP A 38 19.57 16.66 7.49
C ASP A 38 18.65 15.67 8.24
N PRO A 39 17.90 14.82 7.52
CA PRO A 39 17.09 13.78 8.15
C PRO A 39 18.00 12.70 8.77
N SER A 40 17.62 12.14 9.91
CA SER A 40 18.38 11.02 10.51
C SER A 40 18.26 9.74 9.68
N GLU A 41 19.19 8.81 9.90
CA GLU A 41 19.18 7.51 9.21
C GLU A 41 17.93 6.69 9.52
N ASP A 42 17.45 6.74 10.76
CA ASP A 42 16.22 6.07 11.17
C ASP A 42 15.01 6.56 10.37
N VAL A 43 14.91 7.87 10.13
CA VAL A 43 13.81 8.44 9.33
C VAL A 43 13.92 7.99 7.87
N ARG A 44 15.14 7.93 7.32
CA ARG A 44 15.38 7.37 5.97
C ARG A 44 14.97 5.89 5.90
N LEU A 45 15.30 5.10 6.93
CA LEU A 45 14.93 3.69 7.00
C LEU A 45 13.41 3.52 7.10
N GLN A 46 12.74 4.32 7.94
CA GLN A 46 11.28 4.31 8.05
C GLN A 46 10.61 4.59 6.70
N LEU A 47 11.12 5.58 5.94
CA LEU A 47 10.57 5.88 4.62
C LEU A 47 10.71 4.68 3.67
N LYS A 48 11.87 4.02 3.65
CA LYS A 48 12.08 2.79 2.86
C LYS A 48 11.12 1.67 3.28
N MET A 49 10.85 1.51 4.57
CA MET A 49 9.89 0.53 5.08
C MET A 49 8.46 0.85 4.63
N GLU A 50 8.05 2.11 4.66
CA GLU A 50 6.71 2.51 4.18
C GLU A 50 6.57 2.37 2.66
N GLU A 51 7.66 2.58 1.90
CA GLU A 51 7.70 2.30 0.47
C GLU A 51 7.55 0.79 0.18
N ALA A 52 8.28 -0.04 0.90
CA ALA A 52 8.21 -1.49 0.75
C ALA A 52 6.79 -2.02 1.02
N LYS A 53 6.13 -1.53 2.07
CA LYS A 53 4.72 -1.84 2.36
C LYS A 53 3.80 -1.41 1.21
N TYR A 54 3.99 -0.21 0.67
CA TYR A 54 3.18 0.27 -0.45
C TYR A 54 3.34 -0.61 -1.70
N ARG A 55 4.59 -0.91 -2.08
CA ARG A 55 4.92 -1.76 -3.24
C ARG A 55 4.38 -3.18 -3.06
N PHE A 56 4.47 -3.73 -1.86
CA PHE A 56 3.88 -5.03 -1.52
C PHE A 56 2.37 -5.05 -1.77
N LEU A 57 1.62 -4.06 -1.27
CA LEU A 57 0.17 -4.00 -1.47
C LEU A 57 -0.21 -3.86 -2.97
N LEU A 58 0.55 -3.08 -3.74
CA LEU A 58 0.35 -2.97 -5.19
C LEU A 58 0.57 -4.31 -5.90
N ARG A 59 1.58 -5.08 -5.49
CA ARG A 59 1.83 -6.44 -6.03
C ARG A 59 0.64 -7.36 -5.72
N GLU A 60 0.12 -7.33 -4.51
CA GLU A 60 -1.03 -8.16 -4.13
C GLU A 60 -2.29 -7.79 -4.94
N ALA A 61 -2.54 -6.51 -5.21
CA ALA A 61 -3.64 -6.09 -6.08
C ALA A 61 -3.47 -6.57 -7.53
N ARG A 62 -2.23 -6.60 -8.07
CA ARG A 62 -1.96 -7.16 -9.39
C ARG A 62 -2.25 -8.66 -9.44
N LEU A 63 -1.76 -9.41 -8.46
CA LEU A 63 -2.03 -10.85 -8.35
C LEU A 63 -3.53 -11.15 -8.21
N LEU A 64 -4.27 -10.32 -7.48
CA LEU A 64 -5.72 -10.45 -7.38
C LEU A 64 -6.41 -10.24 -8.72
N ASN A 65 -6.02 -9.18 -9.45
CA ASN A 65 -6.57 -8.87 -10.78
C ASN A 65 -6.26 -9.95 -11.82
N GLU A 66 -5.09 -10.59 -11.75
CA GLU A 66 -4.75 -11.73 -12.61
C GLU A 66 -5.63 -12.95 -12.28
N ARG A 67 -5.90 -13.21 -11.00
CA ARG A 67 -6.75 -14.32 -10.55
C ARG A 67 -8.23 -14.15 -10.87
N THR A 68 -8.72 -12.92 -10.97
CA THR A 68 -10.13 -12.63 -11.30
C THR A 68 -10.39 -12.49 -12.80
N LYS A 69 -9.34 -12.42 -13.64
CA LYS A 69 -9.45 -12.46 -15.10
C LYS A 69 -9.58 -13.87 -15.68
N LEU A 70 -9.28 -14.91 -14.88
CA LEU A 70 -9.53 -16.33 -15.17
C LEU A 70 -10.96 -16.72 -14.79
#